data_AF-M0NGQ9-F1
#
_entry.id   AF-M0NGQ9-F1
#
_cell.length_a   1.000
_cell.length_b   1.000
_cell.length_c   1.000
_cell.angle_alpha   90.00
_cell.angle_beta   90.00
_cell.angle_gamma   90.00
#
_symmetry.space_group_name_H-M   'P 1'
#
loop_
_entity.id
_entity.type
_entity.pdbx_description
1 polymer ?
#
loop_
_entity_poly.entity_id
_entity_poly.type
_entity_poly.pdbx_seq_one_letter_code
_entity_poly.pdbx_strand_id
1 'polypeptide(L)' 'MIEPFTSAIGNNATTLAMVMLAYLAGAMTPVYFAQERMRGFGRALASRLPYEPPPGVEEGEAMEAATDEAADE' A
#
# COMPACT_ATOMS: atom_id res chain seq x y z
N MET A 1 8.69 19.10 31.44
CA MET A 1 8.82 18.43 30.12
C MET A 1 7.48 17.95 29.54
N ILE A 2 6.37 17.97 30.29
CA ILE A 2 5.05 17.51 29.84
C ILE A 2 4.23 18.62 29.12
N GLU A 3 4.46 19.87 29.48
CA GLU A 3 3.77 21.05 28.93
C GLU A 3 3.77 21.20 27.39
N PRO A 4 4.86 20.93 26.65
CA PRO A 4 4.81 20.99 25.19
C PRO A 4 3.94 19.88 24.58
N PHE A 5 3.85 18.71 25.24
CA PHE A 5 3.01 17.61 24.78
C PHE A 5 1.53 17.90 25.01
N THR A 6 1.15 18.44 26.17
CA THR A 6 -0.25 18.79 26.44
C THR A 6 -0.77 19.89 25.51
N SER A 7 0.07 20.87 25.15
CA SER A 7 -0.23 21.90 24.15
C SER A 7 -0.49 21.32 22.75
N ALA A 8 0.38 20.42 22.28
CA ALA A 8 0.25 19.79 20.97
C ALA A 8 -0.98 18.86 20.86
N ILE A 9 -1.33 18.17 21.94
CA ILE A 9 -2.51 17.29 22.01
C ILE A 9 -3.81 18.10 22.01
N GLY A 10 -3.84 19.25 22.72
CA GLY A 10 -5.04 20.08 22.83
C GLY A 10 -5.53 20.66 21.49
N ASN A 11 -4.63 21.01 20.59
CA ASN A 11 -4.98 21.57 19.28
C ASN A 11 -5.32 20.53 18.20
N ASN A 12 -4.98 19.24 18.40
CA ASN A 12 -5.11 18.20 17.37
C ASN A 12 -5.45 16.81 17.95
N ALA A 13 -6.33 16.78 18.96
CA ALA A 13 -6.74 15.55 19.64
C ALA A 13 -7.28 14.49 18.67
N THR A 14 -8.02 14.89 17.64
CA THR A 14 -8.55 13.98 16.60
C THR A 14 -7.42 13.34 15.80
N THR A 15 -6.42 14.11 15.37
CA THR A 15 -5.25 13.60 14.64
C THR A 15 -4.44 12.64 15.51
N LEU A 16 -4.24 12.97 16.78
CA LEU A 16 -3.55 12.08 17.72
C LEU A 16 -4.32 10.77 17.92
N ALA A 17 -5.64 10.83 18.10
CA ALA A 17 -6.48 9.66 18.24
C ALA A 17 -6.40 8.76 17.00
N MET A 18 -6.40 9.34 15.79
CA MET A 18 -6.24 8.61 14.54
C MET A 18 -4.86 7.94 14.43
N VAL A 19 -3.79 8.64 14.82
CA VAL A 19 -2.43 8.07 14.84
C VAL A 19 -2.32 6.91 15.85
N MET A 20 -2.91 7.06 17.03
CA MET A 20 -2.93 5.99 18.04
C MET A 20 -3.73 4.78 17.59
N LEU A 21 -4.89 4.98 16.96
CA LEU A 21 -5.69 3.90 16.39
C LEU A 21 -4.95 3.18 15.26
N ALA A 22 -4.30 3.92 14.36
CA ALA A 22 -3.48 3.34 13.30
C ALA A 22 -2.29 2.53 13.85
N TYR A 23 -1.62 3.05 14.88
CA TYR A 23 -0.54 2.34 15.56
C TYR A 23 -1.01 1.04 16.22
N LEU A 24 -2.12 1.07 16.97
CA LEU A 24 -2.68 -0.12 17.62
C LEU A 24 -3.15 -1.15 16.60
N ALA A 25 -3.80 -0.72 15.51
CA ALA A 25 -4.20 -1.60 14.42
C ALA A 25 -2.98 -2.25 13.74
N GLY A 26 -1.90 -1.50 13.57
CA GLY A 26 -0.62 -2.01 13.06
C GLY A 26 0.05 -3.00 14.02
N ALA A 27 0.13 -2.67 15.31
CA ALA A 27 0.77 -3.48 16.34
C ALA A 27 0.05 -4.82 16.59
N MET A 28 -1.28 -4.84 16.42
CA MET A 28 -2.09 -6.05 16.57
C MET A 28 -2.07 -6.95 15.32
N THR A 29 -1.48 -6.50 14.22
CA THR A 29 -1.41 -7.30 12.99
C THR A 29 -0.10 -8.09 12.97
N PRO A 30 -0.12 -9.43 13.01
CA PRO A 30 1.11 -10.22 12.84
C PRO A 30 1.76 -9.89 11.50
N VAL A 31 3.09 -9.69 11.51
CA VAL A 31 3.87 -9.22 10.37
C VAL A 31 3.57 -10.00 9.08
N TYR A 32 3.40 -11.32 9.20
CA TYR A 32 3.05 -12.20 8.09
C TYR A 32 1.72 -11.81 7.40
N PHE A 33 0.66 -11.54 8.17
CA PHE A 33 -0.63 -11.13 7.61
C PHE A 33 -0.61 -9.71 7.06
N ALA A 34 0.22 -8.82 7.63
CA ALA A 34 0.41 -7.48 7.08
C ALA A 34 1.06 -7.53 5.69
N GLN A 35 2.08 -8.38 5.52
CA GLN A 35 2.75 -8.58 4.23
C GLN A 35 1.80 -9.14 3.18
N GLU A 36 0.98 -10.14 3.53
CA GLU A 36 0.01 -10.71 2.60
C GLU A 36 -1.05 -9.69 2.18
N ARG A 37 -1.52 -8.85 3.11
CA ARG A 37 -2.43 -7.74 2.80
C ARG A 37 -1.79 -6.69 1.90
N MET A 38 -0.52 -6.36 2.10
CA MET A 38 0.19 -5.41 1.23
C MET A 38 0.37 -5.97 -0.18
N ARG A 39 0.70 -7.27 -0.32
CA ARG A 39 0.79 -7.94 -1.63
C ARG A 39 -0.56 -7.97 -2.34
N GLY A 40 -1.63 -8.34 -1.62
CA GLY A 40 -2.99 -8.34 -2.16
C GLY A 40 -3.48 -6.95 -2.57
N PHE A 41 -3.22 -5.93 -1.74
CA PHE A 41 -3.52 -4.54 -2.05
C PHE A 41 -2.73 -4.05 -3.27
N GLY A 42 -1.43 -4.38 -3.37
CA GLY A 42 -0.61 -4.04 -4.53
C GLY A 42 -1.13 -4.66 -5.83
N ARG A 43 -1.53 -5.93 -5.81
CA ARG A 43 -2.16 -6.61 -6.98
C ARG A 43 -3.49 -5.96 -7.36
N ALA A 44 -4.31 -5.59 -6.37
CA ALA A 44 -5.59 -4.92 -6.61
C ALA A 44 -5.42 -3.50 -7.16
N LEU A 45 -4.35 -2.79 -6.78
CA LEU A 45 -4.02 -1.49 -7.33
C LEU A 45 -3.48 -1.62 -8.76
N ALA A 46 -2.57 -2.57 -8.99
CA ALA A 46 -1.99 -2.84 -10.30
C ALA A 46 -3.07 -3.21 -11.34
N SER A 47 -4.09 -3.98 -10.96
CA SER A 47 -5.21 -4.32 -11.87
C SER A 47 -6.12 -3.14 -12.23
N ARG A 48 -5.95 -1.97 -11.59
CA ARG A 48 -6.67 -0.73 -11.91
C ARG A 48 -5.86 0.23 -12.75
N LEU A 49 -4.57 -0.02 -12.94
CA LEU A 49 -3.76 0.79 -13.84
C LEU A 49 -4.15 0.45 -15.29
N PRO A 50 -4.43 1.45 -16.14
CA PRO A 50 -4.58 1.23 -17.56
C PRO A 50 -3.28 0.62 -18.08
N TYR A 51 -3.36 -0.57 -18.65
CA TYR A 51 -2.24 -1.13 -19.38
C TYR A 51 -2.13 -0.39 -20.72
N GLU A 52 -1.02 0.30 -20.93
CA GLU A 52 -0.73 0.93 -22.21
C GLU A 52 0.37 0.12 -22.89
N PRO A 53 0.07 -0.59 -23.99
CA PRO A 53 1.07 -1.36 -24.70
C PRO A 53 2.14 -0.41 -25.27
N PRO A 54 3.40 -0.86 -25.34
CA PRO A 54 4.45 -0.08 -25.98
C PRO A 54 4.07 0.33 -27.41
N PRO A 55 4.44 1.54 -27.86
CA PRO A 55 4.08 2.02 -29.19
C PRO A 55 4.61 1.07 -30.27
N GLY A 56 3.72 0.52 -31.08
CA GLY A 56 4.04 -0.42 -32.16
C GLY A 56 3.87 -1.90 -31.80
N VAL A 57 3.40 -2.22 -30.60
CA VAL A 57 3.09 -3.60 -30.16
C VAL A 57 1.59 -3.76 -29.97
N GLU A 58 1.02 -4.84 -30.50
CA GLU A 58 -0.38 -5.19 -30.28
C GLU A 58 -0.62 -5.58 -28.81
N GLU A 59 -1.79 -5.25 -28.29
CA GLU A 59 -2.10 -5.39 -26.85
C GLU A 59 -1.92 -6.83 -26.34
N GLY A 60 -2.24 -7.83 -27.17
CA GLY A 60 -2.06 -9.24 -26.84
C GLY A 60 -0.60 -9.70 -26.76
N GLU A 61 0.25 -9.21 -27.67
CA GLU A 61 1.68 -9.55 -27.72
C GLU A 61 2.46 -8.88 -26.58
N ALA A 62 2.06 -7.65 -26.22
CA ALA A 62 2.63 -6.94 -25.09
C ALA A 62 2.25 -7.60 -23.74
N MET A 63 1.03 -8.13 -23.64
CA MET A 63 0.56 -8.82 -22.45
C MET A 63 1.27 -10.18 -22.27
N GLU A 64 1.44 -10.95 -23.35
CA GLU A 64 2.16 -12.23 -23.35
C GLU A 64 3.61 -12.04 -22.88
N ALA A 65 4.33 -11.07 -23.44
CA ALA A 65 5.69 -10.72 -23.04
C ALA A 65 5.79 -10.33 -21.55
N ALA A 66 4.84 -9.55 -21.03
CA ALA A 66 4.83 -9.14 -19.62
C ALA A 66 4.53 -10.28 -18.65
N THR A 67 3.83 -11.34 -19.09
CA THR A 67 3.59 -12.55 -18.28
C THR A 67 4.72 -13.57 -18.35
N ASP A 68 5.39 -13.70 -19.49
CA ASP A 68 6.50 -14.66 -19.67
C ASP A 68 7.75 -14.23 -18.91
N GLU A 69 8.07 -12.92 -18.89
CA GLU A 69 9.22 -12.38 -18.15
C GLU A 69 9.09 -12.57 -16.62
N ALA A 70 7.86 -12.78 -16.12
CA ALA A 70 7.58 -13.04 -14.71
C ALA A 70 7.72 -14.52 -14.30
N ALA A 71 7.88 -15.44 -15.25
CA ALA A 71 7.96 -16.89 -15.00
C ALA A 71 9.40 -17.43 -14.96
N ASP A 72 10.40 -16.65 -15.40
CA ASP A 72 11.79 -17.07 -15.58
C ASP A 72 12.78 -16.61 -14.46
N GLU A 73 12.29 -16.09 -13.32
CA GLU A 73 13.07 -15.88 -12.07
C GLU A 73 12.72 -16.91 -10.98
#